data_AF-A0A453HI15-F1
#
_entry.id   AF-A0A453HI15-F1
#
_cell.length_a   1.000
_cell.length_b   1.000
_cell.length_c   1.000
_cell.angle_alpha   90.00
_cell.angle_beta   90.00
_cell.angle_gamma   90.00
#
_symmetry.space_group_name_H-M   'P 1'
#
loop_
_entity.id
_entity.type
_entity.pdbx_description
1 polymer ?
#
loop_
_entity_poly.entity_id
_entity_poly.type
_entity_poly.pdbx_seq_one_letter_code
_entity_poly.pdbx_strand_id
1 'polypeptide(L)'
;MRTKAFSSQSYYLEKVLPKLLELGAVRIAPFSNRLANSVPSNINALRCLANYEALRFSEPIRILADNMVDRMIKKSALTGGKYMSVHLRFEEDMVAFSCCIYDGDWKENIAMENARERGWRGKFRRPGRVINPEANRRNGRCPLAPIEAIYCWRIQLDTPNSIYGVVHWCKKHFAGICIADYSR
;
A
#
# COMPACT_ATOMS: atom_id res chain seq x y z
N MET A 1 8.22 -1.22 -27.06
CA MET A 1 7.55 -2.53 -27.18
C MET A 1 6.23 -2.55 -26.41
N ARG A 2 5.17 -3.10 -27.01
CA ARG A 2 3.90 -3.36 -26.30
C ARG A 2 3.91 -4.76 -25.70
N THR A 3 3.56 -4.86 -24.42
CA THR A 3 3.53 -6.14 -23.68
C THR A 3 2.17 -6.31 -23.01
N LYS A 4 1.63 -7.53 -23.04
CA LYS A 4 0.36 -7.85 -22.39
C LYS A 4 0.44 -7.60 -20.87
N ALA A 5 -0.64 -7.14 -20.28
CA ALA A 5 -0.71 -7.05 -18.82
C ALA A 5 -0.62 -8.46 -18.20
N PHE A 6 0.03 -8.58 -17.05
CA PHE A 6 0.28 -9.81 -16.30
C PHE A 6 0.99 -10.89 -17.13
N SER A 7 2.01 -10.49 -17.89
CA SER A 7 2.83 -11.42 -18.66
C SER A 7 3.66 -12.32 -17.74
N SER A 8 3.81 -13.60 -18.11
CA SER A 8 4.61 -14.58 -17.37
C SER A 8 6.09 -14.21 -17.32
N GLN A 9 6.84 -14.81 -16.40
CA GLN A 9 8.31 -14.69 -16.39
C GLN A 9 8.94 -15.14 -17.71
N SER A 10 8.51 -16.26 -18.27
CA SER A 10 9.01 -16.79 -19.54
C SER A 10 8.86 -15.80 -20.69
N TYR A 11 7.76 -15.04 -20.73
CA TYR A 11 7.56 -14.01 -21.73
C TYR A 11 8.66 -12.92 -21.70
N TYR A 12 9.16 -12.56 -20.52
CA TYR A 12 10.27 -11.60 -20.43
C TYR A 12 11.57 -12.19 -20.96
N LEU A 13 11.87 -13.44 -20.63
CA LEU A 13 13.08 -14.11 -21.08
C LEU A 13 13.07 -14.36 -22.59
N GLU A 14 11.92 -14.75 -23.16
CA GLU A 14 11.82 -15.14 -24.57
C GLU A 14 11.53 -13.96 -25.50
N LYS A 15 10.82 -12.93 -25.04
CA LYS A 15 10.33 -11.84 -25.91
C LYS A 15 10.87 -10.47 -25.58
N VAL A 16 11.22 -10.19 -24.32
CA VAL A 16 11.73 -8.86 -23.90
C VAL A 16 13.25 -8.85 -23.93
N LEU A 17 13.88 -9.85 -23.30
CA LEU A 17 15.34 -9.94 -23.15
C LEU A 17 16.08 -9.92 -24.50
N PRO A 18 15.69 -10.67 -25.54
CA PRO A 18 16.41 -10.65 -26.81
C PRO A 18 16.42 -9.25 -27.45
N LYS A 19 15.28 -8.56 -27.40
CA LYS A 19 15.15 -7.19 -27.95
C LYS A 19 15.90 -6.16 -27.11
N LEU A 20 15.99 -6.39 -25.80
CA LEU A 20 16.80 -5.55 -24.92
C LEU A 20 18.28 -5.68 -25.26
N LEU A 21 18.76 -6.91 -25.50
CA LEU A 21 20.14 -7.16 -25.90
C LEU A 21 20.44 -6.59 -27.29
N GLU A 22 19.51 -6.71 -28.24
CA GLU A 22 19.65 -6.18 -29.60
C GLU A 22 19.65 -4.65 -29.65
N LEU A 23 18.73 -3.99 -28.94
CA LEU A 23 18.51 -2.55 -29.03
C LEU A 23 19.22 -1.73 -27.95
N GLY A 24 19.82 -2.39 -26.95
CA GLY A 24 20.44 -1.79 -25.77
C GLY A 24 19.46 -1.19 -24.76
N ALA A 25 18.36 -0.58 -25.22
CA ALA A 25 17.31 -0.03 -24.38
C ALA A 25 15.92 -0.25 -24.99
N VAL A 26 14.95 -0.68 -24.17
CA VAL A 26 13.58 -0.92 -24.62
C VAL A 26 12.58 -0.24 -23.70
N ARG A 27 11.78 0.67 -24.25
CA ARG A 27 10.60 1.21 -23.56
C ARG A 27 9.45 0.21 -23.62
N ILE A 28 8.97 -0.26 -22.47
CA ILE A 28 7.80 -1.13 -22.37
C ILE A 28 6.53 -0.28 -22.15
N ALA A 29 5.48 -0.50 -22.94
CA ALA A 29 4.23 0.25 -22.86
C ALA A 29 3.00 -0.66 -22.87
N PRO A 30 1.92 -0.36 -22.09
CA PRO A 30 1.86 0.65 -21.02
C PRO A 30 2.86 0.34 -19.87
N PHE A 31 2.92 1.08 -18.77
CA PHE A 31 3.85 0.71 -17.66
C PHE A 31 3.21 -0.21 -16.59
N SER A 32 1.89 -0.19 -16.46
CA SER A 32 1.19 -0.86 -15.35
C SER A 32 0.95 -2.37 -15.55
N ASN A 33 0.98 -3.13 -14.45
CA ASN A 33 0.63 -4.56 -14.40
C ASN A 33 1.38 -5.41 -15.42
N ARG A 34 2.71 -5.33 -15.46
CA ARG A 34 3.51 -5.91 -16.55
C ARG A 34 3.92 -7.36 -16.29
N LEU A 35 4.54 -7.62 -15.15
CA LEU A 35 4.80 -8.99 -14.70
C LEU A 35 3.54 -9.55 -14.03
N ALA A 36 3.28 -10.85 -14.20
CA ALA A 36 2.21 -11.55 -13.50
C ALA A 36 2.34 -11.41 -11.97
N ASN A 37 1.20 -11.45 -11.28
CA ASN A 37 1.19 -11.43 -9.81
C ASN A 37 1.59 -12.80 -9.23
N SER A 38 1.19 -13.88 -9.89
CA SER A 38 1.52 -15.26 -9.56
C SER A 38 2.87 -15.65 -10.18
N VAL A 39 3.97 -15.19 -9.59
CA VAL A 39 5.34 -15.58 -9.95
C VAL A 39 6.01 -16.31 -8.78
N PRO A 40 7.03 -17.15 -9.05
CA PRO A 40 7.82 -17.78 -8.00
C PRO A 40 8.38 -16.77 -6.98
N SER A 41 8.54 -17.21 -5.73
CA SER A 41 8.91 -16.32 -4.61
C SER A 41 10.23 -15.56 -4.85
N ASN A 42 11.24 -16.22 -5.42
CA ASN A 42 12.51 -15.59 -5.78
C ASN A 42 12.34 -14.45 -6.81
N ILE A 43 11.43 -14.59 -7.76
CA ILE A 43 11.14 -13.55 -8.76
C ILE A 43 10.36 -12.40 -8.14
N ASN A 44 9.44 -12.70 -7.23
CA ASN A 44 8.75 -11.66 -6.48
C ASN A 44 9.73 -10.87 -5.60
N ALA A 45 10.64 -11.54 -4.92
CA ALA A 45 11.69 -10.93 -4.10
C ALA A 45 12.60 -10.03 -4.95
N LEU A 46 13.05 -10.52 -6.12
CA LEU A 46 13.84 -9.73 -7.06
C LEU A 46 13.06 -8.50 -7.55
N ARG A 47 11.78 -8.65 -7.89
CA ARG A 47 10.90 -7.53 -8.28
C ARG A 47 10.82 -6.48 -7.17
N CYS A 48 10.64 -6.89 -5.93
CA CYS A 48 10.58 -5.98 -4.79
C CYS A 48 11.92 -5.27 -4.58
N LEU A 49 13.03 -6.00 -4.59
CA LEU A 49 14.38 -5.45 -4.42
C LEU A 49 14.71 -4.43 -5.52
N ALA A 50 14.46 -4.78 -6.78
CA ALA A 50 14.71 -3.88 -7.91
C ALA A 50 13.87 -2.60 -7.82
N ASN A 51 12.60 -2.70 -7.43
CA ASN A 51 11.76 -1.52 -7.22
C ASN A 51 12.22 -0.69 -6.02
N TYR A 52 12.64 -1.33 -4.93
CA TYR A 52 13.14 -0.66 -3.73
C TYR A 52 14.42 0.12 -4.04
N GLU A 53 15.38 -0.50 -4.72
CA GLU A 53 16.65 0.14 -5.09
C GLU A 53 16.46 1.27 -6.11
N ALA A 54 15.50 1.13 -7.03
CA ALA A 54 15.20 2.16 -8.01
C ALA A 54 14.44 3.36 -7.42
N LEU A 55 13.65 3.16 -6.36
CA LEU A 55 12.85 4.20 -5.71
C LEU A 55 13.62 4.81 -4.52
N ARG A 56 14.56 5.70 -4.83
CA ARG A 56 15.26 6.50 -3.81
C ARG A 56 14.65 7.88 -3.71
N PHE A 57 14.40 8.33 -2.47
CA PHE A 57 13.99 9.72 -2.23
C PHE A 57 15.12 10.69 -2.62
N SER A 58 14.75 11.89 -3.05
CA SER A 58 15.72 12.94 -3.28
C SER A 58 16.40 13.34 -1.97
N GLU A 59 17.63 13.83 -2.08
CA GLU A 59 18.44 14.21 -0.92
C GLU A 59 17.72 15.16 0.05
N PRO A 60 16.98 16.20 -0.40
CA PRO A 60 16.24 17.06 0.52
C PRO A 60 15.14 16.33 1.32
N ILE A 61 14.44 15.37 0.69
CA ILE A 61 13.38 14.59 1.36
C ILE A 61 14.02 13.65 2.39
N ARG A 62 15.15 13.03 2.03
CA ARG A 62 15.89 12.13 2.93
C ARG A 62 16.39 12.88 4.17
N ILE A 63 17.05 14.03 4.00
CA ILE A 63 17.52 14.87 5.11
C ILE A 63 16.35 15.29 6.02
N LEU A 64 15.22 15.68 5.43
CA LEU A 64 14.05 16.05 6.22
C LEU A 64 13.49 14.85 7.00
N ALA A 65 13.40 13.68 6.38
CA ALA A 65 12.94 12.45 7.01
C ALA A 65 13.86 12.02 8.16
N ASP A 66 15.18 12.04 7.95
CA ASP A 66 16.18 11.71 8.96
C ASP A 66 16.05 12.65 10.18
N ASN A 67 15.91 13.96 9.94
CA ASN A 67 15.67 14.94 11.00
C ASN A 67 14.36 14.69 11.77
N MET A 68 13.30 14.25 11.10
CA MET A 68 12.04 13.90 11.75
C MET A 68 12.20 12.66 12.62
N VAL A 69 12.88 11.62 12.12
CA VAL A 69 13.17 10.39 12.85
C VAL A 69 14.01 10.66 14.08
N ASP A 70 15.08 11.44 13.95
CA ASP A 70 15.94 11.84 15.07
C ASP A 70 15.15 12.54 16.17
N ARG A 71 14.21 13.41 15.80
CA ARG A 71 13.32 14.09 16.76
C ARG A 71 12.37 13.12 17.43
N MET A 72 11.81 12.15 16.70
CA MET A 72 10.95 11.12 17.27
C MET A 72 11.72 10.25 18.27
N ILE A 73 12.91 9.79 17.92
CA ILE A 73 13.78 8.98 18.79
C ILE A 73 14.15 9.77 20.05
N LYS A 74 14.58 11.04 19.92
CA LYS A 74 14.92 11.90 21.06
C LYS A 74 13.74 12.12 22.00
N LYS A 75 12.54 12.35 21.46
CA LYS A 75 11.33 12.48 22.27
C LYS A 75 10.95 11.15 22.94
N SER A 76 11.27 10.04 22.29
CA SER A 76 11.08 8.67 22.80
C SER A 76 12.20 8.18 23.73
N ALA A 77 12.98 9.08 24.34
CA ALA A 77 14.08 8.68 25.22
C ALA A 77 13.61 7.82 26.41
N LEU A 78 12.42 8.11 26.95
CA LEU A 78 11.81 7.35 28.05
C LEU A 78 11.50 5.89 27.67
N THR A 79 11.45 5.57 26.38
CA THR A 79 11.23 4.21 25.85
C THR A 79 12.44 3.63 25.14
N GLY A 80 13.63 4.17 25.41
CA GLY A 80 14.87 3.74 24.78
C GLY A 80 14.93 4.09 23.29
N GLY A 81 14.25 5.17 22.87
CA GLY A 81 14.23 5.64 21.49
C GLY A 81 13.22 4.91 20.59
N LYS A 82 12.36 4.05 21.16
CA LYS A 82 11.37 3.27 20.39
C LYS A 82 10.14 4.12 20.07
N TYR A 83 9.79 4.18 18.78
CA TYR A 83 8.61 4.88 18.28
C TYR A 83 7.79 3.98 17.32
N MET A 84 6.53 4.31 17.03
CA MET A 84 5.65 3.61 16.09
C MET A 84 5.04 4.62 15.16
N SER A 85 5.03 4.32 13.86
CA SER A 85 4.36 5.14 12.87
C SER A 85 3.09 4.43 12.42
N VAL A 86 1.99 5.18 12.35
CA VAL A 86 0.72 4.67 11.83
C VAL A 86 0.35 5.50 10.61
N HIS A 87 0.27 4.84 9.46
CA HIS A 87 -0.24 5.44 8.24
C HIS A 87 -1.74 5.19 8.15
N LEU A 88 -2.54 6.24 8.35
CA LEU A 88 -3.98 6.16 8.22
C LEU A 88 -4.37 6.55 6.80
N ARG A 89 -5.00 5.62 6.09
CA ARG A 89 -5.54 5.85 4.76
C ARG A 89 -7.05 5.63 4.73
N PHE A 90 -7.77 6.59 5.32
CA PHE A 90 -9.22 6.60 5.40
C PHE A 90 -9.82 7.58 4.37
N GLU A 91 -9.52 7.34 3.10
CA GLU A 91 -10.02 8.15 1.98
C GLU A 91 -11.27 7.48 1.36
N GLU A 92 -12.19 8.27 0.79
CA GLU A 92 -13.45 7.79 0.18
C GLU A 92 -13.23 6.64 -0.81
N ASP A 93 -12.18 6.71 -1.62
CA ASP A 93 -11.83 5.69 -2.61
C ASP A 93 -11.37 4.39 -1.94
N MET A 94 -10.57 4.45 -0.88
CA MET A 94 -10.12 3.28 -0.13
C MET A 94 -11.28 2.62 0.64
N VAL A 95 -12.12 3.43 1.27
CA VAL A 95 -13.31 2.97 1.99
C VAL A 95 -14.27 2.30 1.00
N ALA A 96 -14.58 2.94 -0.12
CA ALA A 96 -15.40 2.36 -1.19
C ALA A 96 -14.81 1.05 -1.72
N PHE A 97 -13.51 1.04 -2.05
CA PHE A 97 -12.82 -0.11 -2.64
C PHE A 97 -12.76 -1.34 -1.74
N SER A 98 -12.56 -1.13 -0.44
CA SER A 98 -12.45 -2.22 0.54
C SER A 98 -13.75 -3.01 0.69
N CYS A 99 -14.89 -2.41 0.32
CA CYS A 99 -16.23 -2.97 0.50
C CYS A 99 -16.49 -3.44 1.94
N CYS A 100 -15.88 -2.78 2.91
CA CYS A 100 -16.12 -3.00 4.32
C CYS A 100 -17.36 -2.23 4.77
N ILE A 101 -17.97 -2.71 5.86
CA ILE A 101 -19.07 -2.03 6.54
C ILE A 101 -18.46 -1.18 7.65
N TYR A 102 -18.92 0.05 7.77
CA TYR A 102 -18.59 1.00 8.80
C TYR A 102 -19.88 1.46 9.46
N ASP A 103 -19.80 1.99 10.69
CA ASP A 103 -20.96 2.40 11.50
C ASP A 103 -21.60 3.72 11.03
N GLY A 104 -21.62 3.96 9.73
CA GLY A 104 -22.19 5.14 9.11
C GLY A 104 -23.70 5.05 8.90
N ASP A 105 -24.32 6.20 8.65
CA ASP A 105 -25.76 6.27 8.41
C ASP A 105 -26.15 5.71 7.03
N TRP A 106 -27.46 5.63 6.76
CA TRP A 106 -27.95 5.15 5.47
C TRP A 106 -27.51 6.03 4.29
N LYS A 107 -27.31 7.34 4.51
CA LYS A 107 -26.87 8.28 3.47
C LYS A 107 -25.40 8.01 3.11
N GLU A 108 -24.55 7.79 4.10
CA GLU A 108 -23.15 7.43 3.93
C GLU A 108 -23.01 6.09 3.21
N ASN A 109 -23.83 5.10 3.56
CA ASN A 109 -23.85 3.81 2.86
C ASN A 109 -24.22 3.95 1.38
N ILE A 110 -25.26 4.72 1.04
CA ILE A 110 -25.63 5.01 -0.35
C ILE A 110 -24.52 5.79 -1.06
N ALA A 111 -23.92 6.78 -0.39
CA ALA A 111 -22.80 7.54 -0.96
C ALA A 111 -21.62 6.62 -1.29
N MET A 112 -21.33 5.62 -0.46
CA MET A 112 -20.27 4.64 -0.69
C MET A 112 -20.60 3.68 -1.83
N GLU A 113 -21.85 3.25 -1.97
CA GLU A 113 -22.27 2.48 -3.16
C GLU A 113 -22.11 3.30 -4.44
N ASN A 114 -22.54 4.55 -4.43
CA ASN A 114 -22.36 5.45 -5.56
C ASN A 114 -20.88 5.70 -5.88
N ALA A 115 -20.03 5.83 -4.86
CA ALA A 115 -18.58 5.95 -5.03
C ALA A 115 -17.96 4.69 -5.66
N ARG A 116 -18.39 3.49 -5.24
CA ARG A 116 -17.95 2.22 -5.83
C ARG A 116 -18.30 2.14 -7.31
N GLU A 117 -19.53 2.52 -7.66
CA GLU A 117 -19.98 2.49 -9.05
C GLU A 117 -19.27 3.54 -9.90
N ARG A 118 -19.12 4.77 -9.41
CA ARG A 118 -18.36 5.83 -10.10
C ARG A 118 -16.89 5.43 -10.33
N GLY A 119 -16.23 4.91 -9.31
CA GLY A 119 -14.79 4.63 -9.32
C GLY A 119 -14.41 3.36 -10.08
N TRP A 120 -15.23 2.31 -10.00
CA TRP A 120 -14.87 0.99 -10.55
C TRP A 120 -15.91 0.36 -11.48
N ARG A 121 -16.96 1.09 -11.87
CA ARG A 121 -17.91 0.72 -12.95
C ARG A 121 -18.38 -0.73 -12.85
N GLY A 122 -19.11 -1.06 -11.79
CA GLY A 122 -19.66 -2.40 -11.57
C GLY A 122 -18.63 -3.49 -11.27
N LYS A 123 -17.33 -3.19 -11.07
CA LYS A 123 -16.29 -4.20 -10.72
C LYS A 123 -16.70 -5.11 -9.56
N PHE A 124 -17.40 -4.54 -8.59
CA PHE A 124 -17.83 -5.22 -7.37
C PHE A 124 -19.12 -6.03 -7.55
N ARG A 125 -19.91 -5.74 -8.59
CA ARG A 125 -21.17 -6.43 -8.92
C ARG A 125 -21.01 -7.50 -10.01
N ARG A 126 -19.79 -7.81 -10.43
CA ARG A 126 -19.54 -8.81 -11.49
C ARG A 126 -19.91 -10.22 -11.03
N PRO A 127 -20.51 -11.06 -11.90
CA PRO A 127 -20.78 -12.46 -11.60
C PRO A 127 -19.53 -13.19 -11.11
N GLY A 128 -19.66 -14.02 -10.07
CA GLY A 128 -18.58 -14.80 -9.48
C GLY A 128 -17.70 -14.05 -8.46
N ARG A 129 -17.94 -12.76 -8.21
CA ARG A 129 -17.25 -12.02 -7.15
C ARG A 129 -18.09 -12.04 -5.87
N VAL A 130 -17.59 -12.74 -4.85
CA VAL A 130 -18.17 -12.72 -3.49
C VAL A 130 -17.46 -11.66 -2.67
N ILE A 131 -18.23 -10.74 -2.08
CA ILE A 131 -17.72 -9.73 -1.15
C ILE A 131 -18.13 -10.16 0.24
N ASN A 132 -17.15 -10.36 1.12
CA ASN A 132 -17.37 -10.64 2.53
C ASN A 132 -16.72 -9.52 3.35
N PRO A 133 -17.49 -8.52 3.81
CA PRO A 133 -16.98 -7.38 4.55
C PRO A 133 -16.24 -7.78 5.83
N GLU A 134 -16.75 -8.78 6.56
CA GLU A 134 -16.11 -9.23 7.79
C GLU A 134 -14.79 -9.93 7.55
N ALA A 135 -14.71 -10.79 6.52
CA ALA A 135 -13.46 -11.43 6.14
C ALA A 135 -12.45 -10.40 5.66
N ASN A 136 -12.88 -9.34 4.96
CA ASN A 136 -11.99 -8.22 4.61
C ASN A 136 -11.45 -7.53 5.87
N ARG A 137 -12.30 -7.32 6.89
CA ARG A 137 -11.92 -6.71 8.17
C ARG A 137 -10.87 -7.56 8.90
N ARG A 138 -11.17 -8.85 9.12
CA ARG A 138 -10.28 -9.79 9.82
C ARG A 138 -8.93 -9.97 9.11
N ASN A 139 -8.91 -9.91 7.78
CA ASN A 139 -7.68 -10.03 6.99
C ASN A 139 -6.91 -8.71 6.83
N GLY A 140 -7.27 -7.64 7.55
CA GLY A 140 -6.57 -6.35 7.49
C GLY A 140 -6.73 -5.59 6.17
N ARG A 141 -7.78 -5.88 5.38
CA ARG A 141 -8.03 -5.21 4.09
C ARG A 141 -8.89 -3.96 4.23
N CYS A 142 -9.51 -3.74 5.39
CA CYS A 142 -10.31 -2.56 5.66
C CYS A 142 -9.43 -1.46 6.26
N PRO A 143 -9.52 -0.20 5.78
CA PRO A 143 -9.04 0.96 6.50
C PRO A 143 -9.53 0.97 7.96
N LEU A 144 -8.67 1.36 8.90
CA LEU A 144 -9.06 1.57 10.30
C LEU A 144 -10.07 2.72 10.39
N ALA A 145 -11.21 2.48 11.03
CA ALA A 145 -12.16 3.51 11.37
C ALA A 145 -11.53 4.47 12.40
N PRO A 146 -11.97 5.75 12.47
CA PRO A 146 -11.43 6.72 13.41
C PRO A 146 -11.41 6.21 14.86
N ILE A 147 -12.46 5.52 15.29
CA ILE A 147 -12.56 4.97 16.66
C ILE A 147 -11.56 3.84 16.91
N GLU A 148 -11.31 3.00 15.92
CA GLU A 148 -10.34 1.90 16.01
C GLU A 148 -8.91 2.43 16.02
N ALA A 149 -8.64 3.50 15.26
CA ALA A 149 -7.34 4.18 15.29
C ALA A 149 -7.07 4.81 16.67
N ILE A 150 -8.10 5.42 17.29
CA ILE A 150 -8.01 5.93 18.67
C ILE A 150 -7.76 4.80 19.66
N TYR A 151 -8.46 3.67 19.52
CA TYR A 151 -8.28 2.52 20.40
C TYR A 151 -6.88 1.91 20.28
N CYS A 152 -6.37 1.75 19.05
CA CYS A 152 -4.98 1.31 18.81
C CYS A 152 -3.97 2.27 19.45
N TRP A 153 -4.21 3.58 19.34
CA TRP A 153 -3.37 4.59 19.98
C TRP A 153 -3.42 4.48 21.51
N ARG A 154 -4.60 4.25 22.09
CA ARG A 154 -4.78 4.19 23.54
C ARG A 154 -4.17 2.92 24.17
N ILE A 155 -4.38 1.75 23.56
CA ILE A 155 -3.71 0.51 24.01
C ILE A 155 -2.20 0.71 24.08
N GLN A 156 -1.64 1.44 23.11
CA GLN A 156 -0.20 1.65 23.04
C GLN A 156 0.33 2.53 24.17
N LEU A 157 -0.44 3.53 24.63
CA LEU A 157 -0.07 4.37 25.76
C LEU A 157 -0.07 3.61 27.10
N ASP A 158 -0.98 2.64 27.25
CA ASP A 158 -1.12 1.82 28.46
C ASP A 158 -0.08 0.68 28.54
N THR A 159 0.69 0.43 27.47
CA THR A 159 1.85 -0.47 27.55
C THR A 159 3.04 0.24 28.19
N PRO A 160 3.80 -0.40 29.10
CA PRO A 160 4.93 0.23 29.83
C PRO A 160 6.11 0.68 28.96
N ASN A 161 6.01 0.53 27.64
CA ASN A 161 6.95 1.04 26.64
C ASN A 161 6.32 2.19 25.83
N SER A 162 5.71 3.19 26.45
CA SER A 162 4.95 4.30 25.83
C SER A 162 5.52 4.84 24.50
N ILE A 163 5.06 4.27 23.39
CA ILE A 163 5.59 4.53 22.06
C ILE A 163 5.04 5.87 21.54
N TYR A 164 5.91 6.78 21.09
CA TYR A 164 5.47 7.98 20.38
C TYR A 164 4.86 7.60 19.02
N GLY A 165 3.58 7.95 18.83
CA GLY A 165 2.82 7.71 17.61
C GLY A 165 2.83 8.92 16.68
N VAL A 166 3.22 8.74 15.42
CA VAL A 166 2.98 9.75 14.37
C VAL A 166 1.89 9.23 13.42
N VAL A 167 0.83 10.02 13.30
CA VAL A 167 -0.26 9.76 12.36
C VAL A 167 0.02 10.53 11.07
N HIS A 168 0.28 9.81 9.99
CA HIS A 168 0.41 10.42 8.67
C HIS A 168 -0.92 10.34 7.92
N TRP A 169 -1.44 11.49 7.51
CA TRP A 169 -2.51 11.62 6.52
C TRP A 169 -1.86 11.84 5.15
N CYS A 170 -1.81 10.80 4.33
CA CYS A 170 -1.35 10.95 2.94
C CYS A 170 -2.51 11.46 2.09
N LYS A 171 -2.45 12.71 1.62
CA LYS A 171 -3.36 13.19 0.57
C LYS A 171 -2.95 12.57 -0.77
N LYS A 172 -3.75 11.63 -1.30
CA LYS A 172 -3.92 11.15 -2.69
C LYS A 172 -2.74 11.02 -3.69
N HIS A 173 -1.47 11.27 -3.34
CA HIS A 173 -0.38 11.37 -4.32
C HIS A 173 0.71 10.29 -4.20
N PHE A 174 0.64 9.39 -3.21
CA PHE A 174 1.53 8.23 -3.16
C PHE A 174 0.73 6.93 -3.25
N ALA A 175 0.71 6.36 -4.46
CA ALA A 175 0.15 5.04 -4.70
C ALA A 175 1.15 3.95 -4.29
N GLY A 176 0.68 3.02 -3.44
CA GLY A 176 1.14 1.64 -3.31
C GLY A 176 2.62 1.36 -3.52
N ILE A 177 3.45 1.74 -2.55
CA ILE A 177 4.77 1.13 -2.39
C ILE A 177 4.53 -0.18 -1.63
N CYS A 178 4.90 -1.32 -2.22
CA CYS A 178 5.02 -2.56 -1.49
C CYS A 178 6.17 -2.38 -0.48
N ILE A 179 5.87 -1.89 0.72
CA ILE A 179 6.74 -2.11 1.88
C ILE A 179 6.42 -3.54 2.30
N ALA A 180 7.10 -4.50 1.68
CA ALA A 180 7.27 -5.79 2.31
C ALA A 180 8.17 -5.51 3.51
N ASP A 181 7.56 -5.48 4.70
CA ASP A 181 8.25 -5.43 5.97
C ASP A 181 9.10 -6.72 6.06
N TYR A 182 10.33 -6.64 5.55
CA TYR A 182 11.36 -7.62 5.84
C TYR A 182 12.14 -7.05 7.01
N SER A 183 11.63 -7.33 8.21
CA SER A 183 12.45 -7.30 9.41
C SER A 183 13.72 -8.10 9.13
N ARG A 184 14.85 -7.42 9.06
CA ARG A 184 16.15 -8.03 9.37
C ARG A 184 16.37 -7.90 10.86
#